data_AF-A0A7H4N1L4-F1
#
_entry.id   AF-A0A7H4N1L4-F1
#
_cell.length_a   1.000
_cell.length_b   1.000
_cell.length_c   1.000
_cell.angle_alpha   90.00
_cell.angle_beta   90.00
_cell.angle_gamma   90.00
#
_symmetry.space_group_name_H-M   'P 1'
#
loop_
_entity.id
_entity.type
_entity.pdbx_description
1 polymer ?
#
loop_
_entity_poly.entity_id
_entity_poly.type
_entity_poly.pdbx_seq_one_letter_code
_entity_poly.pdbx_strand_id
1 'polypeptide(L)'
;MLLRSALGMAIVMLLMGLAQNIWQFLILRALLGLLGGFIPNANALIATQIPRHKSGWALGTLSTGAVSGALLGPLAGGFLADHWGLRTVFFMTAGVLFICFLFTLFLIRENFVAVSKKEMLSAKDVFTSLKNPKLVLSLFVTSLIIQVATGSIAPILTLYVRDLAGNVSNIAFISGMIASVPVLPPCLAPLASVNSATRIGPEKILIVALVISVPAPDSHVVCPDAAAAGDPALPVRRRRWRAAAGSANAAGVQLHQPNLGQNIQL
;
A
#
# COMPACT_ATOMS: atom_id res chain seq x y z
N MET A 1 -2.92 -9.46 24.15
CA MET A 1 -3.53 -8.34 23.38
C MET A 1 -4.04 -8.77 22.01
N LEU A 2 -3.30 -9.62 21.30
CA LEU A 2 -3.61 -10.11 19.96
C LEU A 2 -4.98 -10.82 19.87
N LEU A 3 -5.28 -11.69 20.84
CA LEU A 3 -6.55 -12.41 20.94
C LEU A 3 -7.78 -11.48 21.03
N ARG A 4 -7.69 -10.38 21.78
CA ARG A 4 -8.75 -9.38 21.92
C ARG A 4 -8.99 -8.63 20.62
N SER A 5 -7.93 -8.27 19.90
CA SER A 5 -8.03 -7.63 18.60
C SER A 5 -8.69 -8.56 17.57
N ALA A 6 -8.28 -9.84 17.51
CA ALA A 6 -8.85 -10.81 16.57
C ALA A 6 -10.36 -11.02 16.80
N LEU A 7 -10.77 -11.26 18.05
CA LEU A 7 -12.16 -11.42 18.43
C LEU A 7 -12.97 -10.15 18.13
N GLY A 8 -12.44 -8.99 18.51
CA GLY A 8 -13.09 -7.71 18.25
C GLY A 8 -13.31 -7.46 16.75
N MET A 9 -12.29 -7.71 15.92
CA MET A 9 -12.42 -7.57 14.47
C MET A 9 -13.46 -8.52 13.89
N ALA A 10 -13.50 -9.79 14.33
CA ALA A 10 -14.48 -10.77 13.86
C ALA A 10 -15.92 -10.33 14.17
N ILE A 11 -16.17 -9.87 15.40
CA ILE A 11 -17.49 -9.37 15.82
C ILE A 11 -17.87 -8.12 15.01
N VAL A 12 -16.98 -7.15 14.88
CA VAL A 12 -17.28 -5.92 14.12
C VAL A 12 -17.55 -6.23 12.66
N MET A 13 -16.78 -7.13 12.05
CA MET A 13 -16.99 -7.55 10.67
C MET A 13 -18.35 -8.25 10.48
N LEU A 14 -18.79 -9.04 11.46
CA LEU A 14 -20.13 -9.63 11.49
C LEU A 14 -21.21 -8.54 11.54
N LEU A 15 -21.07 -7.58 12.47
CA LEU A 15 -22.02 -6.48 12.63
C LEU A 15 -22.08 -5.58 11.37
N MET A 16 -20.96 -5.41 10.65
CA MET A 16 -20.93 -4.69 9.38
C MET A 16 -21.78 -5.37 8.30
N GLY A 17 -21.84 -6.72 8.30
CA GLY A 17 -22.72 -7.48 7.41
C GLY A 17 -24.22 -7.27 7.72
N LEU A 18 -24.58 -7.00 8.97
CA LEU A 18 -25.96 -6.71 9.39
C LEU A 18 -26.35 -5.24 9.22
N ALA A 19 -25.40 -4.33 8.98
CA ALA A 19 -25.67 -2.91 8.90
C ALA A 19 -26.74 -2.59 7.85
N GLN A 20 -27.73 -1.79 8.24
CA GLN A 20 -28.83 -1.36 7.38
C GLN A 20 -28.67 0.11 6.93
N ASN A 21 -27.91 0.89 7.70
CA ASN A 21 -27.69 2.31 7.45
C ASN A 21 -26.20 2.62 7.23
N ILE A 22 -25.91 3.60 6.39
CA ILE A 22 -24.52 4.02 6.11
C ILE A 22 -23.82 4.55 7.37
N TRP A 23 -24.55 5.26 8.24
CA TRP A 23 -24.02 5.75 9.52
C TRP A 23 -23.60 4.62 10.46
N GLN A 24 -24.40 3.55 10.54
CA GLN A 24 -24.03 2.36 11.32
C GLN A 24 -22.77 1.72 10.74
N PHE A 25 -22.69 1.60 9.41
CA PHE A 25 -21.52 1.05 8.74
C PHE A 25 -20.26 1.89 8.99
N LEU A 26 -20.35 3.22 8.94
CA LEU A 26 -19.23 4.12 9.22
C LEU A 26 -18.75 4.03 10.67
N ILE A 27 -19.66 3.97 11.64
CA ILE A 27 -19.32 3.79 13.06
C ILE A 27 -18.59 2.45 13.27
N LEU A 28 -19.10 1.38 12.66
CA LEU A 28 -18.45 0.07 12.71
C LEU A 28 -17.08 0.07 12.02
N ARG A 29 -16.93 0.82 10.92
CA ARG A 29 -15.63 1.01 10.24
C ARG A 29 -14.62 1.70 11.15
N ALA A 30 -15.04 2.73 11.89
CA ALA A 30 -14.22 3.41 12.88
C ALA A 30 -13.83 2.47 14.03
N LEU A 31 -14.78 1.66 14.53
CA LEU A 31 -14.54 0.68 15.57
C LEU A 31 -13.57 -0.42 15.11
N LEU A 32 -13.68 -0.87 13.87
CA LEU A 32 -12.73 -1.81 13.26
C LEU A 32 -11.32 -1.21 13.22
N GLY A 33 -11.19 0.08 12.93
CA GLY A 33 -9.92 0.82 12.99
C GLY A 33 -9.31 0.87 14.38
N LEU A 34 -10.12 1.12 15.42
CA LEU A 34 -9.66 1.08 16.82
C LEU A 34 -9.15 -0.30 17.24
N LEU A 35 -9.74 -1.36 16.68
CA LEU A 35 -9.34 -2.74 16.94
C LEU A 35 -8.14 -3.19 16.08
N GLY A 36 -7.72 -2.36 15.11
CA GLY A 36 -6.66 -2.55 14.09
C GLY A 36 -5.27 -2.96 14.58
N GLY A 37 -5.04 -3.04 15.89
CA GLY A 37 -3.75 -3.37 16.49
C GLY A 37 -3.27 -4.83 16.30
N PHE A 38 -3.93 -5.65 15.49
CA PHE A 38 -3.54 -7.06 15.32
C PHE A 38 -2.15 -7.22 14.69
N ILE A 39 -1.89 -6.54 13.57
CA ILE A 39 -0.61 -6.61 12.83
C ILE A 39 0.59 -6.18 13.70
N PRO A 40 0.61 -4.97 14.32
CA PRO A 40 1.74 -4.57 15.14
C PRO A 40 1.93 -5.46 16.38
N ASN A 41 0.84 -5.99 16.96
CA ASN A 41 0.93 -6.95 18.06
C ASN A 41 1.53 -8.29 17.60
N ALA A 42 1.19 -8.76 16.39
CA ALA A 42 1.77 -9.97 15.81
C ALA A 42 3.27 -9.79 15.56
N ASN A 43 3.67 -8.66 14.97
CA ASN A 43 5.08 -8.32 14.77
C ASN A 43 5.86 -8.28 16.10
N ALA A 44 5.28 -7.66 17.14
CA ALA A 44 5.90 -7.58 18.48
C ALA A 44 6.00 -8.95 19.16
N LEU A 45 5.00 -9.81 19.02
CA LEU A 45 5.02 -11.17 19.57
C LEU A 45 6.12 -12.02 18.93
N ILE A 46 6.23 -11.98 17.60
CA ILE A 46 7.30 -12.69 16.88
C ILE A 46 8.67 -12.14 17.27
N ALA A 47 8.81 -10.82 17.38
CA ALA A 47 10.09 -10.19 17.73
C ALA A 47 10.56 -10.50 19.15
N THR A 48 9.64 -10.74 20.10
CA THR A 48 9.99 -11.06 21.50
C THR A 48 10.20 -12.56 21.74
N GLN A 49 9.52 -13.43 20.99
CA GLN A 49 9.60 -14.88 21.22
C GLN A 49 10.66 -15.60 20.39
N ILE A 50 11.14 -15.01 19.29
CA ILE A 50 12.07 -15.68 18.38
C ILE A 50 13.51 -15.22 18.63
N PRO A 51 14.48 -16.14 18.74
CA PRO A 51 15.89 -15.78 18.91
C PRO A 51 16.38 -14.92 17.74
N ARG A 52 17.22 -13.91 18.04
CA ARG A 52 17.66 -12.87 17.10
C ARG A 52 18.24 -13.40 15.77
N HIS A 53 18.80 -14.60 15.75
CA HIS A 53 19.34 -15.18 14.50
C HIS A 53 18.23 -15.68 13.55
N LYS A 54 17.02 -15.99 14.03
CA LYS A 54 15.88 -16.48 13.23
C LYS A 54 14.76 -15.46 13.07
N SER A 55 14.85 -14.29 13.70
CA SER A 55 13.81 -13.26 13.65
C SER A 55 13.53 -12.78 12.22
N GLY A 56 14.57 -12.64 11.39
CA GLY A 56 14.44 -12.26 9.98
C GLY A 56 13.64 -13.26 9.15
N TRP A 57 13.86 -14.57 9.34
CA TRP A 57 13.10 -15.61 8.65
C TRP A 57 11.63 -15.60 9.09
N ALA A 58 11.37 -15.47 10.39
CA ALA A 58 10.01 -15.48 10.90
C ALA A 58 9.20 -14.22 10.53
N LEU A 59 9.81 -13.03 10.61
CA LEU A 59 9.21 -11.79 10.11
C LEU A 59 9.02 -11.82 8.60
N GLY A 60 9.96 -12.45 7.88
CA GLY A 60 9.84 -12.73 6.45
C GLY A 60 8.59 -13.56 6.14
N THR A 61 8.41 -14.69 6.83
CA THR A 61 7.22 -15.55 6.69
C THR A 61 5.92 -14.81 7.01
N LEU A 62 5.91 -14.00 8.09
CA LEU A 62 4.74 -13.18 8.43
C LEU A 62 4.43 -12.15 7.34
N SER A 63 5.46 -11.49 6.81
CA SER A 63 5.33 -10.53 5.70
C SER A 63 4.80 -11.22 4.43
N THR A 64 5.32 -12.40 4.07
CA THR A 64 4.82 -13.18 2.93
C THR A 64 3.35 -13.52 3.10
N GLY A 65 2.91 -13.89 4.30
CA GLY A 65 1.49 -14.10 4.61
C GLY A 65 0.65 -12.84 4.42
N ALA A 66 1.13 -11.69 4.91
CA ALA A 66 0.44 -10.41 4.78
C ALA A 66 0.30 -9.99 3.31
N VAL A 67 1.37 -10.11 2.52
CA VAL A 67 1.37 -9.77 1.10
C VAL A 67 0.49 -10.75 0.31
N SER A 68 0.54 -12.05 0.62
CA SER A 68 -0.35 -13.05 0.01
C SER A 68 -1.82 -12.73 0.30
N GLY A 69 -2.13 -12.31 1.53
CA GLY A 69 -3.47 -11.86 1.90
C GLY A 69 -3.89 -10.58 1.17
N ALA A 70 -2.99 -9.62 0.97
CA ALA A 70 -3.25 -8.41 0.20
C ALA A 70 -3.48 -8.69 -1.30
N LEU A 71 -2.88 -9.76 -1.83
CA LEU A 71 -3.10 -10.21 -3.21
C LEU A 71 -4.42 -10.99 -3.36
N LEU A 72 -4.65 -11.96 -2.48
CA LEU A 72 -5.83 -12.84 -2.53
C LEU A 72 -7.10 -12.15 -2.06
N GLY A 73 -6.99 -11.15 -1.17
CA GLY A 73 -8.12 -10.45 -0.57
C GLY A 73 -9.01 -9.76 -1.61
N PRO A 74 -8.49 -8.85 -2.45
CA PRO A 74 -9.27 -8.20 -3.50
C PRO A 74 -9.77 -9.18 -4.56
N LEU A 75 -9.00 -10.21 -4.92
CA LEU A 75 -9.40 -11.24 -5.89
C LEU A 75 -10.59 -12.06 -5.39
N ALA A 76 -10.44 -12.68 -4.22
CA ALA A 76 -11.48 -13.50 -3.62
C ALA A 76 -12.69 -12.64 -3.23
N GLY A 77 -12.44 -11.47 -2.64
CA GLY A 77 -13.48 -10.53 -2.22
C GLY A 77 -14.29 -9.98 -3.39
N GLY A 78 -13.64 -9.61 -4.50
CA GLY A 78 -14.30 -9.16 -5.72
C GLY A 78 -15.12 -10.27 -6.37
N PHE A 79 -14.56 -11.48 -6.46
CA PHE A 79 -15.28 -12.66 -6.99
C PHE A 79 -16.53 -12.99 -6.15
N LEU A 80 -16.38 -13.04 -4.83
CA LEU A 80 -17.48 -13.32 -3.90
C LEU A 80 -18.53 -12.19 -3.93
N ALA A 81 -18.10 -10.94 -4.09
CA ALA A 81 -18.99 -9.78 -4.13
C ALA A 81 -19.88 -9.77 -5.38
N ASP A 82 -19.36 -10.16 -6.54
CA ASP A 82 -20.16 -10.19 -7.78
C ASP A 82 -21.18 -11.35 -7.78
N HIS A 83 -20.83 -12.51 -7.21
CA HIS A 83 -21.71 -13.69 -7.22
C HIS A 83 -22.74 -13.71 -6.09
N TRP A 84 -22.32 -13.35 -4.87
CA TRP A 84 -23.14 -13.48 -3.66
C TRP A 84 -23.41 -12.14 -2.96
N GLY A 85 -22.96 -11.02 -3.54
CA GLY A 85 -23.12 -9.69 -2.99
C GLY A 85 -22.14 -9.37 -1.85
N LEU A 86 -21.91 -8.07 -1.62
CA LEU A 86 -21.01 -7.58 -0.57
C LEU A 86 -21.40 -8.04 0.85
N ARG A 87 -22.69 -8.21 1.12
CA ARG A 87 -23.19 -8.65 2.44
C ARG A 87 -22.62 -10.04 2.81
N THR A 88 -22.61 -10.98 1.88
CA THR A 88 -22.07 -12.33 2.10
C THR A 88 -20.55 -12.31 2.32
N VAL A 89 -19.83 -11.40 1.66
CA VAL A 89 -18.38 -11.21 1.86
C VAL A 89 -18.05 -10.81 3.29
N PHE A 90 -18.85 -9.92 3.91
CA PHE A 90 -18.66 -9.54 5.31
C PHE A 90 -18.84 -10.74 6.26
N PHE A 91 -19.88 -11.57 6.05
CA PHE A 91 -20.11 -12.78 6.85
C PHE A 91 -18.98 -13.81 6.69
N MET A 92 -18.53 -14.06 5.46
CA MET A 92 -17.40 -14.96 5.19
C MET A 92 -16.12 -14.45 5.85
N THR A 93 -15.82 -13.15 5.74
CA THR A 93 -14.63 -12.56 6.36
C THR A 93 -14.70 -12.63 7.88
N ALA A 94 -15.87 -12.40 8.48
CA ALA A 94 -16.09 -12.59 9.91
C ALA A 94 -15.83 -14.05 10.34
N GLY A 95 -16.27 -15.03 9.55
CA GLY A 95 -15.99 -16.44 9.77
C GLY A 95 -14.50 -16.76 9.71
N VAL A 96 -13.78 -16.27 8.71
CA VAL A 96 -12.32 -16.45 8.59
C VAL A 96 -11.58 -15.81 9.77
N LEU A 97 -11.98 -14.61 10.19
CA LEU A 97 -11.41 -13.94 11.37
C LEU A 97 -11.69 -14.70 12.66
N PHE A 98 -12.89 -15.29 12.80
CA PHE A 98 -13.25 -16.11 13.94
C PHE A 98 -12.45 -17.42 13.98
N ILE A 99 -12.24 -18.06 12.83
CA ILE A 99 -11.34 -19.22 12.71
C ILE A 99 -9.91 -18.82 13.11
N CYS A 100 -9.40 -17.69 12.61
CA CYS A 100 -8.09 -17.16 13.00
C CYS A 100 -7.97 -16.91 14.52
N PHE A 101 -9.03 -16.40 15.15
CA PHE A 101 -9.11 -16.28 16.60
C PHE A 101 -9.02 -17.65 17.28
N LEU A 102 -9.72 -18.67 16.78
CA LEU A 102 -9.71 -20.02 17.34
C LEU A 102 -8.33 -20.67 17.21
N PHE A 103 -7.68 -20.52 16.05
CA PHE A 103 -6.29 -20.95 15.85
C PHE A 103 -5.34 -20.23 16.81
N THR A 104 -5.48 -18.92 16.97
CA THR A 104 -4.69 -18.14 17.93
C THR A 104 -4.92 -18.64 19.36
N LEU A 105 -6.17 -18.94 19.73
CA LEU A 105 -6.52 -19.41 21.07
C LEU A 105 -5.90 -20.77 21.40
N PHE A 106 -5.93 -21.72 20.46
CA PHE A 106 -5.48 -23.10 20.70
C PHE A 106 -3.99 -23.33 20.43
N LEU A 107 -3.42 -22.72 19.37
CA LEU A 107 -2.03 -22.98 18.98
C LEU A 107 -1.03 -22.02 19.64
N ILE A 108 -1.42 -20.78 19.94
CA ILE A 108 -0.48 -19.78 20.46
C ILE A 108 -0.46 -19.84 21.98
N ARG A 109 0.48 -20.61 22.53
CA ARG A 109 0.84 -20.52 23.94
C ARG A 109 1.83 -19.37 24.14
N GLU A 110 1.32 -18.25 24.62
CA GLU A 110 2.13 -17.10 24.96
C GLU A 110 2.90 -17.39 26.26
N ASN A 111 4.21 -17.65 26.16
CA ASN A 111 5.10 -17.61 27.33
C ASN A 111 5.31 -16.15 27.72
N PHE A 112 4.32 -15.60 28.43
CA PHE A 112 4.29 -14.21 28.87
C PHE A 112 5.31 -14.00 29.99
N VAL A 113 6.52 -13.56 29.65
CA VAL A 113 7.42 -12.96 30.64
C VAL A 113 6.89 -11.54 30.87
N ALA A 114 6.20 -11.33 31.98
CA ALA A 114 5.63 -10.05 32.33
C ALA A 114 6.75 -9.00 32.43
N VAL A 115 6.92 -8.17 31.40
CA VAL A 115 7.74 -6.96 31.52
C VAL A 115 7.05 -6.07 32.55
N SER A 116 7.76 -5.82 33.65
CA SER A 116 7.25 -5.09 34.80
C SER A 116 6.67 -3.74 34.38
N LYS A 117 5.46 -3.45 34.83
CA LYS A 117 4.68 -2.21 34.58
C LYS A 117 5.46 -0.91 34.87
N LYS A 118 6.62 -1.02 35.54
CA LYS A 118 7.56 0.05 35.89
C LYS A 118 8.40 0.56 34.71
N GLU A 119 8.48 -0.17 33.59
CA GLU A 119 9.24 0.21 32.37
C GLU A 119 8.35 0.60 31.18
N MET A 120 7.03 0.72 31.38
CA MET A 120 6.16 1.25 30.33
C MET A 120 6.44 2.74 30.16
N LEU A 121 7.27 3.08 29.17
CA LEU A 121 7.48 4.47 28.74
C LEU A 121 6.12 5.10 28.45
N SER A 122 5.81 6.18 29.18
CA SER A 122 4.58 6.93 28.97
C SER A 122 4.57 7.52 27.56
N ALA A 123 3.40 7.76 26.98
CA ALA A 123 3.29 8.39 25.65
C ALA A 123 4.06 9.73 25.58
N LYS A 124 4.20 10.42 26.72
CA LYS A 124 5.07 11.60 26.87
C LYS A 124 6.56 11.25 26.88
N ASP A 125 6.98 10.16 27.51
CA ASP A 125 8.39 9.73 27.56
C ASP A 125 8.88 9.20 26.21
N VAL A 126 7.99 8.60 25.41
CA VAL A 126 8.26 8.26 24.01
C VAL A 126 8.52 9.53 23.21
N PHE A 127 7.71 10.57 23.39
CA PHE A 127 7.88 11.87 22.72
C PHE A 127 9.13 12.62 23.18
N THR A 128 9.49 12.53 24.46
CA THR A 128 10.70 13.15 25.02
C THR A 128 11.97 12.38 24.66
N SER A 129 11.89 11.05 24.45
CA SER A 129 13.00 10.22 23.97
C SER A 129 13.34 10.44 22.49
N LEU A 130 12.50 11.18 21.75
CA LEU A 130 12.80 11.52 20.36
C LEU A 130 13.96 12.51 20.32
N LYS A 131 15.16 11.99 20.07
CA LYS A 131 16.41 12.78 19.90
C LYS A 131 16.26 13.95 18.91
N ASN A 132 15.37 13.81 17.92
CA ASN A 132 15.04 14.82 16.92
C ASN A 132 13.52 14.81 16.61
N PRO A 133 12.67 15.52 17.38
CA PRO A 133 11.22 15.47 17.20
C PRO A 133 10.78 16.02 15.83
N LYS A 134 11.51 16.99 15.26
CA LYS A 134 11.24 17.53 13.91
C LYS A 134 11.44 16.48 12.80
N LEU A 135 12.48 15.64 12.91
CA LEU A 135 12.75 14.58 11.93
C LEU A 135 11.68 13.49 11.99
N VAL A 136 11.33 13.05 13.20
CA VAL A 136 10.29 12.02 13.39
C VAL A 136 8.93 12.53 12.95
N LEU A 137 8.60 13.79 13.22
CA LEU A 137 7.39 14.42 12.70
C LEU A 137 7.41 14.51 11.17
N SER A 138 8.56 14.86 10.56
CA SER A 138 8.71 14.87 9.09
C SER A 138 8.50 13.46 8.50
N LEU A 139 9.06 12.41 9.10
CA LEU A 139 8.85 11.02 8.69
C LEU A 139 7.40 10.57 8.86
N PHE A 140 6.74 11.00 9.95
CA PHE A 140 5.34 10.70 10.20
C PHE A 140 4.43 11.37 9.16
N VAL A 141 4.64 12.67 8.90
CA VAL A 141 3.85 13.43 7.92
C VAL A 141 4.05 12.90 6.51
N THR A 142 5.29 12.63 6.10
CA THR A 142 5.57 12.04 4.77
C THR A 142 4.95 10.65 4.64
N SER A 143 5.05 9.79 5.66
CA SER A 143 4.39 8.48 5.68
C SER A 143 2.86 8.61 5.63
N LEU A 144 2.30 9.58 6.33
CA LEU A 144 0.86 9.85 6.31
C LEU A 144 0.39 10.25 4.91
N ILE A 145 1.12 11.16 4.24
CA ILE A 145 0.80 11.58 2.87
C ILE A 145 0.86 10.38 1.92
N ILE A 146 1.91 9.54 2.03
CA ILE A 146 2.04 8.32 1.22
C ILE A 146 0.87 7.36 1.47
N GLN A 147 0.46 7.16 2.72
CA GLN A 147 -0.66 6.26 3.07
C GLN A 147 -2.01 6.80 2.58
N VAL A 148 -2.23 8.12 2.62
CA VAL A 148 -3.44 8.74 2.07
C VAL A 148 -3.47 8.58 0.56
N ALA A 149 -2.37 8.92 -0.13
CA ALA A 149 -2.27 8.77 -1.58
C ALA A 149 -2.52 7.32 -2.01
N THR A 150 -1.85 6.37 -1.36
CA THR A 150 -1.99 4.93 -1.65
C THR A 150 -3.41 4.42 -1.33
N GLY A 151 -3.98 4.87 -0.20
CA GLY A 151 -5.32 4.46 0.24
C GLY A 151 -6.45 4.98 -0.65
N SER A 152 -6.27 6.13 -1.31
CA SER A 152 -7.26 6.72 -2.22
C SER A 152 -7.34 6.03 -3.58
N ILE A 153 -6.28 5.35 -4.04
CA ILE A 153 -6.25 4.73 -5.37
C ILE A 153 -7.33 3.65 -5.50
N ALA A 154 -7.50 2.78 -4.50
CA ALA A 154 -8.40 1.64 -4.55
C ALA A 154 -9.90 2.02 -4.81
N PRO A 155 -10.51 2.96 -4.05
CA PRO A 155 -11.91 3.34 -4.30
C PRO A 155 -12.10 4.12 -5.60
N ILE A 156 -11.13 4.98 -5.97
CA ILE A 156 -11.21 5.77 -7.22
C ILE A 156 -11.14 4.84 -8.43
N LEU A 157 -10.23 3.86 -8.40
CA LEU A 157 -10.11 2.86 -9.46
C LEU A 157 -11.41 2.07 -9.66
N THR A 158 -12.06 1.65 -8.57
CA THR A 158 -13.33 0.90 -8.64
C THR A 158 -14.45 1.75 -9.29
N LEU A 159 -14.51 3.05 -8.95
CA LEU A 159 -15.46 3.98 -9.56
C LEU A 159 -15.14 4.22 -11.05
N TYR A 160 -13.87 4.35 -11.40
CA TYR A 160 -13.44 4.55 -12.78
C TYR A 160 -13.73 3.32 -13.67
N VAL A 161 -13.50 2.11 -13.16
CA VAL A 161 -13.86 0.86 -13.86
C VAL A 161 -15.36 0.80 -14.11
N ARG A 162 -16.18 1.25 -13.15
CA ARG A 162 -17.64 1.33 -13.33
C ARG A 162 -18.04 2.31 -14.44
N ASP A 163 -17.36 3.45 -14.54
CA ASP A 163 -17.65 4.46 -15.57
C ASP A 163 -17.20 4.00 -16.97
N LEU A 164 -16.08 3.26 -17.07
CA LEU A 164 -15.53 2.80 -18.35
C LEU A 164 -16.19 1.52 -18.89
N ALA A 165 -16.43 0.53 -18.02
CA ALA A 165 -16.89 -0.79 -18.45
C ALA A 165 -18.41 -0.87 -18.67
N GLY A 166 -19.16 0.17 -18.31
CA GLY A 166 -20.62 0.17 -18.37
C GLY A 166 -21.23 -0.89 -17.43
N ASN A 167 -22.48 -1.29 -17.69
CA ASN A 167 -23.28 -2.16 -16.84
C ASN A 167 -22.87 -3.66 -16.95
N VAL A 168 -21.57 -3.95 -16.94
CA VAL A 168 -21.05 -5.32 -16.84
C VAL A 168 -21.31 -5.86 -15.43
N SER A 169 -21.74 -7.12 -15.33
CA SER A 169 -22.12 -7.74 -14.06
C SER A 169 -20.94 -8.03 -13.10
N ASN A 170 -19.69 -7.86 -13.56
CA ASN A 170 -18.49 -8.33 -12.86
C ASN A 170 -17.52 -7.19 -12.45
N ILE A 171 -18.06 -6.03 -12.04
CA ILE A 171 -17.26 -4.84 -11.73
C ILE A 171 -16.35 -5.08 -10.52
N ALA A 172 -16.82 -5.78 -9.49
CA ALA A 172 -16.04 -5.99 -8.27
C ALA A 172 -14.87 -6.95 -8.51
N PHE A 173 -15.06 -7.98 -9.34
CA PHE A 173 -14.03 -8.93 -9.73
C PHE A 173 -12.95 -8.28 -10.58
N ILE A 174 -13.32 -7.48 -11.59
CA ILE A 174 -12.36 -6.75 -12.41
C ILE A 174 -11.57 -5.74 -11.55
N SER A 175 -12.24 -4.99 -10.69
CA SER A 175 -11.59 -4.07 -9.76
C SER A 175 -10.65 -4.81 -8.80
N GLY A 176 -11.06 -5.99 -8.33
CA GLY A 176 -10.25 -6.88 -7.50
C GLY A 176 -8.99 -7.36 -8.21
N MET A 177 -9.09 -7.75 -9.50
CA MET A 177 -7.92 -8.13 -10.30
C MET A 177 -6.94 -6.98 -10.47
N ILE A 178 -7.43 -5.78 -10.79
CA ILE A 178 -6.56 -4.61 -10.98
C ILE A 178 -5.92 -4.19 -9.65
N ALA A 179 -6.68 -4.23 -8.54
CA ALA A 179 -6.15 -3.92 -7.20
C ALA A 179 -5.04 -4.88 -6.75
N SER A 180 -4.98 -6.08 -7.31
CA SER A 180 -3.96 -7.08 -7.01
C SER A 180 -2.66 -6.90 -7.83
N VAL A 181 -2.70 -6.23 -8.99
CA VAL A 181 -1.51 -6.01 -9.84
C VAL A 181 -0.37 -5.28 -9.13
N PRO A 182 -0.59 -4.18 -8.37
CA PRO A 182 0.48 -3.48 -7.65
C PRO A 182 1.16 -4.32 -6.56
N VAL A 183 0.51 -5.40 -6.11
CA VAL A 183 1.03 -6.27 -5.04
C VAL A 183 2.03 -7.30 -5.57
N LEU A 184 1.96 -7.66 -6.87
CA LEU A 184 2.86 -8.64 -7.48
C LEU A 184 4.35 -8.22 -7.48
N PRO A 185 4.74 -6.99 -7.89
CA PRO A 185 6.14 -6.60 -7.95
C PRO A 185 6.90 -6.76 -6.61
N PRO A 186 6.38 -6.29 -5.44
CA PRO A 186 7.05 -6.53 -4.16
C PRO A 186 6.99 -7.99 -3.69
N CYS A 187 6.08 -8.83 -4.19
CA CYS A 187 6.12 -10.28 -3.95
C CYS A 187 7.32 -10.95 -4.63
N LEU A 188 7.59 -10.56 -5.87
CA LEU A 188 8.56 -11.22 -6.75
C LEU A 188 9.98 -10.67 -6.57
N ALA A 189 10.11 -9.40 -6.18
CA ALA A 189 11.41 -8.75 -6.00
C ALA A 189 12.33 -9.49 -5.00
N PRO A 190 11.87 -10.00 -3.83
CA PRO A 190 12.70 -10.80 -2.95
C PRO A 190 13.16 -12.12 -3.60
N LEU A 191 12.29 -12.80 -4.36
CA LEU A 191 12.62 -14.09 -4.99
C LEU A 191 13.66 -13.96 -6.10
N ALA A 192 13.61 -12.87 -6.88
CA ALA A 192 14.62 -12.59 -7.90
C ALA A 192 15.94 -12.04 -7.32
N SER A 193 15.88 -11.35 -6.17
CA SER A 193 17.02 -10.63 -5.59
C SER A 193 17.77 -11.40 -4.49
N VAL A 194 17.23 -12.50 -3.94
CA VAL A 194 17.88 -13.30 -2.87
C VAL A 194 19.27 -13.84 -3.25
N ASN A 195 19.53 -14.15 -4.52
CA ASN A 195 20.86 -14.59 -4.97
C ASN A 195 21.87 -13.45 -5.12
N SER A 196 21.42 -12.20 -5.27
CA SER A 196 22.27 -11.02 -5.53
C SER A 196 22.43 -10.11 -4.31
N ALA A 197 21.43 -10.07 -3.42
CA ALA A 197 21.37 -9.17 -2.26
C ALA A 197 22.35 -9.54 -1.12
N THR A 198 22.84 -10.77 -1.05
CA THR A 198 23.86 -11.16 -0.05
C THR A 198 25.28 -10.66 -0.39
N ARG A 199 25.50 -10.12 -1.61
CA ARG A 199 26.81 -9.59 -2.04
C ARG A 199 26.85 -8.07 -2.28
N ILE A 200 25.70 -7.39 -2.29
CA ILE A 200 25.57 -6.00 -2.73
C ILE A 200 25.04 -5.14 -1.58
N GLY A 201 25.81 -4.15 -1.14
CA GLY A 201 25.44 -3.28 -0.02
C GLY A 201 24.11 -2.52 -0.23
N PRO A 202 23.41 -2.15 0.86
CA PRO A 202 22.05 -1.61 0.82
C PRO A 202 21.90 -0.32 0.00
N GLU A 203 22.96 0.50 -0.08
CA GLU A 203 22.98 1.73 -0.87
C GLU A 203 22.88 1.48 -2.39
N LYS A 204 23.53 0.44 -2.89
CA LYS A 204 23.47 0.06 -4.32
C LYS A 204 22.12 -0.54 -4.68
N ILE A 205 21.49 -1.26 -3.74
CA ILE A 205 20.12 -1.76 -3.90
C ILE A 205 19.13 -0.59 -3.96
N LEU A 206 19.32 0.44 -3.12
CA LEU A 206 18.48 1.63 -3.14
C LEU A 206 18.56 2.37 -4.49
N ILE A 207 19.77 2.51 -5.04
CA ILE A 207 19.99 3.16 -6.34
C ILE A 207 19.43 2.30 -7.48
N VAL A 208 19.61 0.98 -7.46
CA VAL A 208 19.03 0.07 -8.46
C VAL A 208 17.50 0.06 -8.38
N ALA A 209 16.92 0.08 -7.19
CA ALA A 209 15.47 0.22 -7.00
C ALA A 209 14.96 1.59 -7.50
N LEU A 210 15.70 2.67 -7.25
CA LEU A 210 15.38 4.00 -7.77
C LEU A 210 15.44 4.02 -9.31
N VAL A 211 16.47 3.41 -9.90
CA VAL A 211 16.64 3.32 -11.35
C VAL A 211 15.63 2.38 -11.99
N ILE A 212 15.19 1.31 -11.33
CA ILE A 212 14.09 0.42 -11.81
C ILE A 212 12.73 1.09 -11.65
N SER A 213 12.57 1.97 -10.66
CA SER A 213 11.36 2.78 -10.49
C SER A 213 11.24 3.88 -11.56
N VAL A 214 12.33 4.24 -12.25
CA VAL A 214 12.37 5.34 -13.24
C VAL A 214 11.88 4.93 -14.65
N PRO A 215 11.93 3.67 -15.11
CA PRO A 215 11.25 3.24 -16.31
C PRO A 215 10.14 2.22 -16.01
N ALA A 216 9.17 2.59 -15.18
CA ALA A 216 7.81 2.14 -15.40
C ALA A 216 7.02 3.38 -15.84
N PRO A 217 7.10 3.78 -17.12
CA PRO A 217 6.18 4.79 -17.62
C PRO A 217 4.78 4.28 -17.31
N ASP A 218 4.05 5.09 -16.55
CA ASP A 218 2.59 5.22 -16.52
C ASP A 218 1.80 4.31 -17.49
N SER A 219 1.82 3.00 -17.27
CA SER A 219 0.90 2.07 -17.97
C SER A 219 -0.49 2.07 -17.32
N HIS A 220 -0.71 2.94 -16.34
CA HIS A 220 -2.02 3.21 -15.74
C HIS A 220 -2.50 4.66 -15.88
N VAL A 221 -1.82 5.50 -16.68
CA VAL A 221 -2.48 6.68 -17.26
C VAL A 221 -3.05 6.27 -18.62
N VAL A 222 -4.10 5.45 -18.58
CA VAL A 222 -4.98 5.31 -19.74
C VAL A 222 -5.73 6.63 -19.86
N CYS A 223 -5.23 7.52 -20.71
CA CYS A 223 -6.06 8.51 -21.36
C CYS A 223 -7.14 7.74 -22.14
N PRO A 224 -8.44 7.86 -21.85
CA PRO A 224 -9.43 7.49 -22.83
C PRO A 224 -9.27 8.47 -23.99
N ASP A 225 -8.63 8.00 -25.06
CA ASP A 225 -8.56 8.72 -26.32
C ASP A 225 -9.98 9.10 -26.73
N ALA A 226 -10.16 10.41 -26.87
CA ALA A 226 -11.29 11.06 -27.50
C ALA A 226 -11.38 10.67 -28.99
N ALA A 227 -11.64 9.40 -29.27
CA ALA A 227 -11.84 8.85 -30.61
C ALA A 227 -13.33 8.59 -30.91
N ALA A 228 -14.22 9.35 -30.25
CA ALA A 228 -15.66 9.36 -30.53
C ALA A 228 -16.18 10.81 -30.64
N ALA A 229 -15.55 11.61 -31.50
CA ALA A 229 -16.15 12.85 -32.00
C ALA A 229 -15.61 13.10 -33.42
N GLY A 230 -16.46 12.87 -34.41
CA GLY A 230 -16.20 13.23 -35.80
C GLY A 230 -16.12 14.76 -35.94
N ASP A 231 -14.92 15.32 -35.76
CA ASP A 231 -14.63 16.72 -36.03
C ASP A 231 -13.77 16.85 -37.32
N PRO A 232 -14.34 17.35 -38.43
CA PRO A 232 -13.62 17.47 -39.70
C PRO A 232 -12.56 18.60 -39.74
N ALA A 233 -12.30 19.33 -38.64
CA ALA A 233 -11.41 20.50 -38.63
C ALA A 233 -9.91 20.22 -38.30
N LEU A 234 -9.50 18.97 -38.12
CA LEU A 234 -8.16 18.62 -37.62
C LEU A 234 -6.93 18.81 -38.56
N PRO A 235 -7.01 18.92 -39.91
CA PRO A 235 -5.80 19.04 -40.72
C PRO A 235 -5.14 20.44 -40.66
N VAL A 236 -5.86 21.49 -40.22
CA VAL A 236 -5.34 22.87 -40.19
C VAL A 236 -4.55 23.18 -38.92
N ARG A 237 -4.97 22.64 -37.75
CA ARG A 237 -4.27 22.89 -36.47
C ARG A 237 -2.91 22.20 -36.36
N ARG A 238 -2.71 21.02 -36.98
CA ARG A 238 -1.40 20.33 -36.98
C ARG A 238 -0.31 21.10 -37.76
N ARG A 239 -0.68 21.89 -38.78
CA ARG A 239 0.29 22.73 -39.51
C ARG A 239 0.74 23.95 -38.71
N ARG A 240 -0.16 24.60 -37.95
CA ARG A 240 0.21 25.74 -37.08
C ARG A 240 1.17 25.36 -35.96
N TRP A 241 1.02 24.17 -35.38
CA TRP A 241 1.93 23.70 -34.32
C TRP A 241 3.33 23.34 -34.84
N ARG A 242 3.45 22.78 -36.05
CA ARG A 242 4.78 22.54 -36.66
C ARG A 242 5.49 23.82 -37.08
N ALA A 243 4.74 24.85 -37.50
CA ALA A 243 5.31 26.16 -37.82
C ALA A 243 5.80 26.91 -36.56
N ALA A 244 5.10 26.79 -35.43
CA ALA A 244 5.51 27.40 -34.16
C ALA A 244 6.72 26.71 -33.49
N ALA A 245 6.85 25.38 -33.65
CA ALA A 245 8.00 24.64 -33.13
C ALA A 245 9.30 24.88 -33.93
N GLY A 246 9.19 25.25 -35.21
CA GLY A 246 10.35 25.56 -36.05
C GLY A 246 11.00 26.93 -35.79
N SER A 247 10.27 27.90 -35.24
CA SER A 247 10.81 29.25 -34.98
C SER A 247 11.41 29.44 -33.58
N ALA A 248 11.19 28.50 -32.65
CA ALA A 248 11.75 28.56 -31.29
C ALA A 248 13.21 28.08 -31.19
N ASN A 249 13.74 27.41 -32.22
CA ASN A 249 15.09 26.86 -32.23
C ASN A 249 16.14 27.80 -32.86
N ALA A 250 15.74 29.01 -33.27
CA ALA A 250 16.60 29.98 -33.98
C ALA A 250 16.88 31.28 -33.19
N ALA A 251 16.31 31.46 -32.01
CA ALA A 251 16.57 32.63 -31.16
C ALA A 251 17.41 32.20 -29.95
N GLY A 252 18.73 32.31 -30.09
CA GLY A 252 19.68 32.09 -29.01
C GLY A 252 19.43 33.05 -27.84
N VAL A 253 19.35 32.49 -26.63
CA VAL A 253 19.55 33.22 -25.38
C VAL A 253 20.64 32.47 -24.61
N GLN A 254 21.78 33.12 -24.52
CA GLN A 254 23.01 32.68 -23.87
C GLN A 254 22.76 32.28 -22.41
N LEU A 255 23.08 31.04 -22.06
CA LEU A 255 23.30 30.64 -20.67
C LEU A 255 24.65 31.20 -20.21
N HIS A 256 24.59 32.18 -19.31
CA HIS A 256 25.74 32.71 -18.60
C HIS A 256 26.29 31.62 -17.67
N GLN A 257 27.41 31.00 -18.05
CA GLN A 257 28.20 30.13 -17.18
C GLN A 257 29.23 30.97 -16.42
N PRO A 258 29.23 31.02 -15.07
CA PRO A 258 30.43 31.36 -14.33
C PRO A 258 31.37 30.14 -14.33
N ASN A 259 32.44 30.34 -15.09
CA ASN A 259 33.67 29.60 -15.20
C ASN A 259 34.31 29.34 -13.82
N LEU A 260 34.84 28.12 -13.59
CA LEU A 260 36.02 27.86 -12.73
C LEU A 260 36.39 26.37 -12.81
N GLY A 261 37.08 26.02 -13.89
CA GLY A 261 38.00 24.89 -13.92
C GLY A 261 39.44 25.39 -13.83
N GLN A 262 40.29 24.59 -13.17
CA GLN A 262 41.77 24.59 -13.24
C GLN A 262 42.54 25.81 -12.69
N ASN A 263 43.22 25.63 -11.55
CA ASN A 263 44.69 25.59 -11.57
C ASN A 263 45.29 24.94 -10.33
N ILE A 264 46.32 24.14 -10.59
CA ILE A 264 47.30 23.56 -9.67
C ILE A 264 48.40 24.62 -9.44
N GLN A 265 49.11 24.53 -8.32
CA GLN A 265 50.48 25.02 -8.02
C GLN A 265 50.59 26.18 -7.02
N LEU A 266 51.37 25.88 -5.96
CA LEU A 266 51.94 26.69 -4.86
C LEU A 266 51.01 27.10 -3.71
#